data_AF-A0A803Y0X8-F1
#
_entry.id   AF-A0A803Y0X8-F1
#
_cell.length_a   1.000
_cell.length_b   1.000
_cell.length_c   1.000
_cell.angle_alpha   90.00
_cell.angle_beta   90.00
_cell.angle_gamma   90.00
#
_symmetry.space_group_name_H-M   'P 1'
#
loop_
_entity.id
_entity.type
_entity.pdbx_description
1 polymer ?
#
loop_
_entity_poly.entity_id
_entity_poly.type
_entity_poly.pdbx_seq_one_letter_code
_entity_poly.pdbx_strand_id
1 'polypeptide(L)'
;MRNDSRCLPNSCQKNSTCITGHRDDICRCVDITGFTGTRCEMDVDECSSEPCHNGAVCRDGIDEYSCYCVPGYQGKHCDLEVNECVSDPCLNGATCLNLIGRYYCICPLGYTGKQCFKQPFICVMENYHTPCSKIYSYTNTHAHTFSHTYLTTRPSASAAAAAPYRLYLIIVD
;
A
#
# COMPACT_ATOMS: atom_id res chain seq x y z
N MET A 1 21.82 -60.56 34.62
CA MET A 1 21.27 -59.21 34.80
C MET A 1 22.20 -58.24 34.07
N ARG A 2 21.87 -57.82 32.84
CA ARG A 2 22.64 -56.76 32.16
C ARG A 2 21.95 -55.43 32.46
N ASN A 3 22.72 -54.54 33.06
CA ASN A 3 22.37 -53.16 33.36
C ASN A 3 22.38 -52.38 32.05
N ASP A 4 21.21 -52.11 31.48
CA ASP A 4 21.07 -51.38 30.21
C ASP A 4 20.62 -49.93 30.45
N SER A 5 21.26 -49.26 31.40
CA SER A 5 21.01 -47.87 31.77
C SER A 5 21.61 -46.88 30.75
N ARG A 6 21.33 -47.08 29.46
CA ARG A 6 21.77 -46.21 28.36
C ARG A 6 20.57 -45.78 27.53
N CYS A 7 20.72 -44.63 26.88
CA CYS A 7 19.79 -44.14 25.88
C CYS A 7 19.70 -45.13 24.72
N LEU A 8 18.48 -45.58 24.40
CA LEU A 8 18.27 -46.45 23.26
C LEU A 8 18.52 -45.69 21.95
N PRO A 9 19.01 -46.38 20.90
CA PRO A 9 19.22 -45.76 19.60
C PRO A 9 17.93 -45.14 19.06
N ASN A 10 18.02 -43.92 18.51
CA ASN A 10 16.91 -43.15 17.95
C ASN A 10 15.79 -42.76 18.94
N SER A 11 15.98 -42.93 20.26
CA SER A 11 14.98 -42.48 21.24
C SER A 11 14.74 -40.98 21.20
N CYS A 12 15.76 -40.18 20.93
CA CYS A 12 15.64 -38.74 20.75
C CYS A 12 15.79 -38.40 19.25
N GLN A 13 14.89 -37.58 18.71
CA GLN A 13 14.92 -37.15 17.32
C GLN A 13 15.82 -35.92 17.14
N LYS A 14 16.04 -35.56 15.87
CA LYS A 14 16.76 -34.34 15.45
C LYS A 14 18.20 -34.23 15.98
N ASN A 15 18.78 -35.33 16.47
CA ASN A 15 20.10 -35.37 17.13
C ASN A 15 20.11 -34.69 18.52
N SER A 16 18.96 -34.62 19.20
CA SER A 16 18.86 -34.05 20.54
C SER A 16 19.55 -34.94 21.59
N THR A 17 20.04 -34.31 22.66
CA THR A 17 20.76 -34.99 23.73
C THR A 17 19.79 -35.82 24.58
N CYS A 18 20.08 -37.10 24.75
CA CYS A 18 19.39 -37.94 25.72
C CYS A 18 20.06 -37.84 27.10
N ILE A 19 19.27 -37.58 28.16
CA ILE A 19 19.78 -37.35 29.51
C ILE A 19 19.77 -38.65 30.35
N THR A 20 18.74 -39.48 30.23
CA THR A 20 18.59 -40.77 30.93
C THR A 20 17.79 -41.76 30.08
N GLY A 21 17.98 -43.08 30.23
CA GLY A 21 17.16 -44.07 29.51
C GLY A 21 17.18 -45.51 30.01
N HIS A 22 16.10 -46.25 29.69
CA HIS A 22 15.80 -47.71 29.82
C HIS A 22 14.29 -48.02 30.06
N ARG A 23 13.45 -47.02 30.40
CA ARG A 23 11.97 -47.11 30.49
C ARG A 23 11.28 -45.78 30.18
N ASP A 24 11.85 -44.68 30.67
CA ASP A 24 11.40 -43.31 30.43
C ASP A 24 12.60 -42.50 29.90
N ASP A 25 12.82 -42.55 28.59
CA ASP A 25 13.91 -41.82 27.95
C ASP A 25 13.59 -40.32 27.96
N ILE A 26 14.48 -39.50 28.51
CA ILE A 26 14.29 -38.04 28.60
C ILE A 26 15.19 -37.35 27.59
N CYS A 27 14.58 -36.67 26.62
CA CYS A 27 15.27 -35.91 25.59
C CYS A 27 15.34 -34.42 25.95
N ARG A 28 16.52 -33.83 25.80
CA ARG A 28 16.76 -32.41 26.06
C ARG A 28 16.52 -31.61 24.79
N CYS A 29 15.26 -31.20 24.56
CA CYS A 29 14.91 -30.44 23.36
C CYS A 29 15.47 -29.01 23.37
N VAL A 30 15.83 -28.45 24.52
CA VAL A 30 16.48 -27.12 24.58
C VAL A 30 17.82 -27.04 23.83
N ASP A 31 18.42 -28.18 23.47
CA ASP A 31 19.63 -28.22 22.63
C ASP A 31 19.33 -28.03 21.14
N ILE A 32 18.05 -28.10 20.75
CA ILE A 32 17.59 -27.93 19.37
C ILE A 32 16.42 -26.95 19.37
N THR A 33 16.73 -25.71 19.02
CA THR A 33 15.72 -24.65 18.95
C THR A 33 14.67 -24.95 17.88
N GLY A 34 13.45 -24.47 18.08
CA GLY A 34 12.29 -24.79 17.22
C GLY A 34 11.67 -26.17 17.43
N PHE A 35 12.17 -27.04 18.32
CA PHE A 35 11.56 -28.38 18.53
C PHE A 35 11.09 -28.63 19.97
N THR A 36 9.99 -29.37 20.08
CA THR A 36 9.34 -29.75 21.34
C THR A 36 8.82 -31.20 21.28
N GLY A 37 8.18 -31.64 22.35
CA GLY A 37 7.71 -33.02 22.52
C GLY A 37 8.68 -33.90 23.30
N THR A 38 8.22 -35.10 23.64
CA THR A 38 8.98 -36.01 24.52
C THR A 38 10.28 -36.51 23.90
N ARG A 39 10.34 -36.53 22.56
CA ARG A 39 11.47 -36.98 21.75
C ARG A 39 11.97 -35.87 20.81
N CYS A 40 11.58 -34.62 21.03
CA CYS A 40 11.88 -33.47 20.17
C CYS A 40 11.43 -33.68 18.72
N GLU A 41 10.28 -34.34 18.55
CA GLU A 41 9.69 -34.74 17.28
C GLU A 41 8.72 -33.71 16.70
N MET A 42 8.24 -32.77 17.53
CA MET A 42 7.27 -31.76 17.13
C MET A 42 8.00 -30.46 16.83
N ASP A 43 7.69 -29.86 15.69
CA ASP A 43 8.04 -28.47 15.41
C ASP A 43 7.25 -27.55 16.34
N VAL A 44 7.89 -26.50 16.82
CA VAL A 44 7.21 -25.45 17.58
C VAL A 44 6.49 -24.55 16.57
N ASP A 45 5.19 -24.38 16.74
CA ASP A 45 4.43 -23.44 15.91
C ASP A 45 4.73 -22.00 16.37
N GLU A 46 5.65 -21.34 15.68
CA GLU A 46 6.02 -19.95 15.96
C GLU A 46 4.90 -18.96 15.57
N CYS A 47 3.94 -19.38 14.76
CA CYS A 47 2.75 -18.60 14.40
C CYS A 47 1.63 -18.66 15.46
N SER A 48 1.69 -19.57 16.43
CA SER A 48 0.66 -19.75 17.47
C SER A 48 0.40 -18.52 18.33
N SER A 49 1.36 -17.60 18.42
CA SER A 49 1.24 -16.33 19.15
C SER A 49 0.64 -15.19 18.31
N GLU A 50 0.24 -15.47 17.07
CA GLU A 50 -0.24 -14.49 16.08
C GLU A 50 0.71 -13.29 15.90
N PRO A 51 2.01 -13.51 15.61
CA PRO A 51 3.00 -12.43 15.59
C PRO A 51 2.88 -11.48 14.39
N CYS A 52 2.03 -11.80 13.40
CA CYS A 52 1.84 -11.01 12.18
C CYS A 52 0.59 -10.13 12.27
N HIS A 53 0.75 -8.83 12.04
CA HIS A 53 -0.30 -7.84 12.18
C HIS A 53 -0.93 -7.43 10.85
N ASN A 54 -1.99 -6.61 10.93
CA ASN A 54 -2.64 -5.96 9.77
C ASN A 54 -3.11 -6.92 8.67
N GLY A 55 -3.57 -8.11 9.06
CA GLY A 55 -4.09 -9.13 8.14
C GLY A 55 -3.00 -9.86 7.34
N ALA A 56 -1.74 -9.76 7.75
CA ALA A 56 -0.65 -10.52 7.18
C ALA A 56 -0.79 -12.03 7.42
N VAL A 57 -0.22 -12.82 6.52
CA VAL A 57 -0.21 -14.29 6.64
C VAL A 57 1.07 -14.71 7.36
N CYS A 58 0.93 -15.44 8.47
CA CYS A 58 2.06 -16.05 9.15
C CYS A 58 2.42 -17.38 8.48
N ARG A 59 3.72 -17.59 8.25
CA ARG A 59 4.28 -18.88 7.87
C ARG A 59 5.25 -19.34 8.96
N ASP A 60 4.93 -20.50 9.49
CA ASP A 60 5.74 -21.25 10.43
C ASP A 60 7.04 -21.74 9.77
N GLY A 61 8.12 -21.74 10.55
CA GLY A 61 9.46 -22.13 10.16
C GLY A 61 10.05 -23.08 11.19
N ILE A 62 11.38 -23.14 11.28
CA ILE A 62 12.06 -23.87 12.36
C ILE A 62 12.78 -22.82 13.20
N ASP A 63 12.32 -22.60 14.43
CA ASP A 63 12.84 -21.55 15.34
C ASP A 63 12.66 -20.13 14.76
N GLU A 64 11.79 -19.99 13.78
CA GLU A 64 11.53 -18.72 13.10
C GLU A 64 10.14 -18.72 12.47
N TYR A 65 9.60 -17.52 12.28
CA TYR A 65 8.40 -17.32 11.48
C TYR A 65 8.64 -16.22 10.45
N SER A 66 7.86 -16.25 9.38
CA SER A 66 7.83 -15.20 8.36
C SER A 66 6.43 -14.63 8.22
N CYS A 67 6.32 -13.30 8.25
CA CYS A 67 5.07 -12.61 7.96
C CYS A 67 5.03 -12.15 6.50
N TYR A 68 4.01 -12.58 5.76
CA TYR A 68 3.72 -12.07 4.42
C TYR A 68 2.75 -10.90 4.53
N CYS A 69 3.30 -9.70 4.44
CA CYS A 69 2.52 -8.46 4.58
C CYS A 69 1.56 -8.27 3.41
N VAL A 70 0.37 -7.76 3.72
CA VAL A 70 -0.55 -7.25 2.70
C VAL A 70 0.00 -5.94 2.11
N PRO A 71 -0.39 -5.57 0.87
CA PRO A 71 0.04 -4.31 0.27
C PRO A 71 -0.24 -3.11 1.18
N GLY A 72 0.77 -2.26 1.40
CA GLY A 72 0.69 -1.09 2.28
C GLY A 72 1.29 -1.29 3.67
N TYR A 73 1.74 -2.50 4.03
CA TYR A 73 2.45 -2.76 5.28
C TYR A 73 3.81 -3.41 5.06
N GLN A 74 4.71 -3.19 6.01
CA GLN A 74 6.08 -3.71 6.02
C GLN A 74 6.57 -3.95 7.45
N GLY A 75 7.81 -4.43 7.59
CA GLY A 75 8.42 -4.79 8.87
C GLY A 75 8.30 -6.29 9.16
N LYS A 76 9.05 -6.78 10.16
CA LYS A 76 9.06 -8.21 10.53
C LYS A 76 7.67 -8.71 10.90
N HIS A 77 6.85 -7.84 11.51
CA HIS A 77 5.50 -8.16 11.98
C HIS A 77 4.40 -7.55 11.11
N CYS A 78 4.75 -6.93 9.97
CA CYS A 78 3.79 -6.20 9.13
C CYS A 78 3.02 -5.11 9.89
N ASP A 79 3.66 -4.50 10.89
CA ASP A 79 3.12 -3.51 11.82
C ASP A 79 3.37 -2.05 11.36
N LEU A 80 4.23 -1.87 10.37
CA LEU A 80 4.60 -0.56 9.85
C LEU A 80 3.83 -0.26 8.57
N GLU A 81 3.05 0.83 8.54
CA GLU A 81 2.47 1.35 7.30
C GLU A 81 3.60 1.82 6.37
N VAL A 82 3.51 1.46 5.09
CA VAL A 82 4.36 2.01 4.04
C VAL A 82 3.89 3.44 3.75
N ASN A 83 4.83 4.37 3.64
CA ASN A 83 4.51 5.70 3.13
C ASN A 83 4.81 5.77 1.62
N GLU A 84 3.78 5.62 0.79
CA GLU A 84 3.90 5.62 -0.67
C GLU A 84 4.34 6.98 -1.24
N CYS A 85 4.25 8.06 -0.45
CA CYS A 85 4.68 9.40 -0.85
C CYS A 85 6.19 9.62 -0.74
N VAL A 86 6.97 8.75 -0.08
CA VAL A 86 8.43 8.94 0.13
C VAL A 86 9.21 8.99 -1.18
N SER A 87 8.69 8.37 -2.24
CA SER A 87 9.31 8.38 -3.57
C SER A 87 8.95 9.61 -4.42
N ASP A 88 8.23 10.58 -3.85
CA ASP A 88 7.67 11.76 -4.53
C ASP A 88 6.95 11.40 -5.85
N PRO A 89 5.94 10.50 -5.82
CA PRO A 89 5.32 9.98 -7.04
C PRO A 89 4.44 11.01 -7.78
N CYS A 90 4.09 12.11 -7.12
CA CYS A 90 3.20 13.16 -7.63
C CYS A 90 4.03 14.29 -8.27
N LEU A 91 3.78 14.55 -9.56
CA LEU A 91 4.57 15.50 -10.34
C LEU A 91 3.93 16.90 -10.40
N ASN A 92 4.67 17.85 -10.96
CA ASN A 92 4.18 19.21 -11.28
C ASN A 92 3.67 20.00 -10.06
N GLY A 93 4.26 19.78 -8.88
CA GLY A 93 3.85 20.46 -7.64
C GLY A 93 2.54 19.94 -7.04
N ALA A 94 2.09 18.75 -7.45
CA ALA A 94 0.96 18.07 -6.85
C ALA A 94 1.23 17.68 -5.40
N THR A 95 0.18 17.72 -4.57
CA THR A 95 0.25 17.25 -3.18
C THR A 95 0.02 15.75 -3.14
N CYS A 96 0.92 15.00 -2.52
CA CYS A 96 0.77 13.56 -2.31
C CYS A 96 0.02 13.28 -1.01
N LEU A 97 -0.99 12.42 -1.08
CA LEU A 97 -1.67 11.84 0.08
C LEU A 97 -1.24 10.38 0.24
N ASN A 98 -0.74 10.06 1.43
CA ASN A 98 -0.44 8.69 1.83
C ASN A 98 -1.74 7.92 2.11
N LEU A 99 -1.87 6.71 1.60
CA LEU A 99 -3.01 5.81 1.87
C LEU A 99 -2.49 4.38 1.98
N ILE A 100 -3.24 3.49 2.64
CA ILE A 100 -2.82 2.10 2.77
C ILE A 100 -2.70 1.41 1.40
N GLY A 101 -1.47 1.06 1.01
CA GLY A 101 -1.14 0.29 -0.19
C GLY A 101 -1.17 1.10 -1.49
N ARG A 102 -1.34 2.41 -1.42
CA ARG A 102 -1.46 3.30 -2.58
C ARG A 102 -1.25 4.76 -2.19
N TYR A 103 -0.98 5.61 -3.15
CA TYR A 103 -1.03 7.06 -2.96
C TYR A 103 -2.17 7.68 -3.78
N TYR A 104 -2.54 8.90 -3.42
CA TYR A 104 -3.40 9.75 -4.23
C TYR A 104 -2.74 11.13 -4.43
N CYS A 105 -2.64 11.57 -5.68
CA CYS A 105 -2.12 12.89 -6.00
C CYS A 105 -3.26 13.89 -6.18
N ILE A 106 -3.23 14.98 -5.41
CA ILE A 106 -4.08 16.15 -5.66
C ILE A 106 -3.37 16.99 -6.72
N CYS A 107 -3.86 16.90 -7.96
CA CYS A 107 -3.27 17.62 -9.07
C CYS A 107 -3.59 19.13 -9.00
N PRO A 108 -2.61 20.00 -9.29
CA PRO A 108 -2.86 21.41 -9.51
C PRO A 108 -3.77 21.61 -10.74
N LEU A 109 -4.36 22.80 -10.84
CA LEU A 109 -5.18 23.15 -11.99
C LEU A 109 -4.42 22.89 -13.31
N GLY A 110 -5.08 22.25 -14.28
CA GLY A 110 -4.46 21.95 -15.58
C GLY A 110 -3.60 20.69 -15.61
N TYR A 111 -3.58 19.88 -14.55
CA TYR A 111 -2.95 18.57 -14.54
C TYR A 111 -3.94 17.46 -14.18
N THR A 112 -3.75 16.27 -14.76
CA THR A 112 -4.58 15.08 -14.54
C THR A 112 -3.73 13.80 -14.59
N GLY A 113 -4.37 12.66 -14.34
CA GLY A 113 -3.76 11.34 -14.26
C GLY A 113 -3.20 11.02 -12.89
N LYS A 114 -2.89 9.73 -12.65
CA LYS A 114 -2.50 9.20 -11.34
C LYS A 114 -1.31 9.93 -10.70
N GLN A 115 -0.36 10.39 -11.51
CA GLN A 115 0.84 11.11 -11.07
C GLN A 115 0.83 12.59 -11.46
N CYS A 116 -0.29 13.11 -11.95
CA CYS A 116 -0.41 14.50 -12.42
C CYS A 116 0.57 14.87 -13.55
N PHE A 117 0.98 13.90 -14.37
CA PHE A 117 1.88 14.15 -15.51
C PHE A 117 1.14 14.62 -16.76
N LYS A 118 -0.17 14.34 -16.86
CA LYS A 118 -0.96 14.71 -18.04
C LYS A 118 -1.40 16.15 -17.91
N GLN A 119 -1.18 16.95 -18.94
CA GLN A 119 -1.80 18.26 -19.09
C GLN A 119 -2.91 18.12 -20.12
N PRO A 120 -4.20 18.09 -19.73
CA PRO A 120 -5.27 18.01 -20.69
C PRO A 120 -5.31 19.31 -21.49
N PHE A 121 -5.60 19.19 -22.77
CA PHE A 121 -5.84 20.37 -23.59
C PHE A 121 -7.15 21.02 -23.17
N ILE A 122 -7.16 22.34 -23.01
CA ILE A 122 -8.37 23.07 -22.70
C ILE A 122 -9.12 23.34 -24.01
N CYS A 123 -10.35 22.86 -24.07
CA CYS A 123 -11.33 23.21 -25.11
C CYS A 123 -12.10 24.45 -24.68
N VAL A 124 -11.97 25.56 -25.41
CA VAL A 124 -12.82 26.76 -25.20
C VAL A 124 -13.97 26.72 -26.19
N MET A 125 -15.20 26.70 -25.69
CA MET A 125 -16.41 26.82 -26.51
C MET A 125 -16.59 28.30 -26.87
N GLU A 126 -16.42 28.67 -28.14
CA GLU A 126 -16.68 30.04 -28.59
C GLU A 126 -18.20 30.36 -28.56
N ASN A 127 -19.10 29.35 -28.60
CA ASN A 127 -20.56 29.45 -28.42
C ASN A 127 -21.21 28.12 -27.95
N TYR A 128 -22.45 28.14 -27.42
CA TYR A 128 -23.17 26.95 -26.90
C TYR A 128 -23.52 25.88 -27.93
N HIS A 129 -23.46 26.22 -29.22
CA HIS A 129 -23.83 25.36 -30.34
C HIS A 129 -22.65 24.82 -31.15
N THR A 130 -21.42 25.23 -30.88
CA THR A 130 -20.25 24.81 -31.65
C THR A 130 -19.50 23.70 -30.92
N PRO A 131 -19.31 22.50 -31.51
CA PRO A 131 -18.41 21.49 -30.93
C PRO A 131 -16.97 22.04 -30.81
N CYS A 132 -16.18 21.51 -29.86
CA CYS A 132 -14.86 22.04 -29.48
C CYS A 132 -14.02 22.40 -30.71
N SER A 133 -13.82 23.70 -30.91
CA SER A 133 -13.28 24.23 -32.17
C SER A 133 -11.78 24.50 -32.08
N LYS A 134 -11.25 24.69 -30.86
CA LYS A 134 -9.84 24.99 -30.59
C LYS A 134 -9.35 24.29 -29.32
N ILE A 135 -8.23 23.60 -29.46
CA ILE A 135 -7.51 22.84 -28.43
C ILE A 135 -6.31 23.68 -28.01
N TYR A 136 -6.27 24.17 -26.77
CA TYR A 136 -5.15 24.95 -26.25
C TYR A 136 -4.25 24.10 -25.34
N SER A 137 -2.93 24.19 -25.52
CA SER A 137 -1.97 23.66 -24.55
C SER A 137 -1.97 24.54 -23.28
N TYR A 138 -1.88 23.92 -22.10
CA TYR A 138 -1.84 24.64 -20.82
C TYR A 138 -0.67 25.65 -20.73
N THR A 139 0.40 25.44 -21.49
CA THR A 139 1.56 26.33 -21.58
C THR A 139 1.31 27.66 -22.28
N ASN A 140 0.17 27.81 -22.99
CA ASN A 140 -0.13 29.00 -23.80
C ASN A 140 -1.04 30.04 -23.11
N THR A 141 -1.28 29.94 -21.80
CA THR A 141 -2.11 30.91 -21.06
C THR A 141 -1.31 31.94 -20.25
N HIS A 142 -0.06 32.25 -20.62
CA HIS A 142 0.63 33.46 -20.14
C HIS A 142 0.22 34.74 -20.89
N ALA A 143 -1.02 34.85 -21.37
CA ALA A 143 -1.55 36.09 -21.97
C ALA A 143 -3.05 36.35 -21.74
N HIS A 144 -3.71 35.58 -20.89
CA HIS A 144 -5.04 35.96 -20.38
C HIS A 144 -5.02 35.86 -18.86
N THR A 145 -4.85 37.00 -18.22
CA THR A 145 -5.24 37.23 -16.83
C THR A 145 -6.69 36.78 -16.67
N PHE A 146 -6.91 35.55 -16.19
CA PHE A 146 -8.23 35.12 -15.75
C PHE A 146 -8.54 35.86 -14.45
N SER A 147 -9.17 37.02 -14.60
CA SER A 147 -9.81 37.71 -13.49
C SER A 147 -11.05 36.90 -13.13
N HIS A 148 -11.04 36.23 -11.98
CA HIS A 148 -12.25 35.68 -11.37
C HIS A 148 -13.17 36.84 -10.97
N THR A 149 -14.00 37.33 -11.89
CA THR A 149 -15.13 38.20 -11.56
C THR A 149 -16.38 37.35 -11.44
N TYR A 150 -16.77 37.03 -10.21
CA TYR A 150 -18.13 36.61 -9.91
C TYR A 150 -19.03 37.84 -10.03
N LEU A 151 -19.67 38.04 -11.19
CA LEU A 151 -20.73 39.04 -11.34
C LEU A 151 -22.08 38.35 -11.23
N THR A 152 -22.65 38.43 -10.03
CA THR A 152 -24.08 38.22 -9.82
C THR A 152 -24.83 39.38 -10.46
N THR A 153 -25.62 39.15 -11.51
CA THR A 153 -26.85 39.94 -11.74
C THR A 153 -27.79 39.20 -12.69
N ARG A 154 -29.04 39.13 -12.25
CA ARG A 154 -30.23 38.66 -12.97
C ARG A 154 -30.56 39.68 -14.09
N PRO A 155 -30.91 39.26 -15.33
CA PRO A 155 -31.63 40.14 -16.23
C PRO A 155 -33.08 39.68 -16.39
N SER A 156 -33.99 40.59 -16.02
CA SER A 156 -35.35 40.69 -16.54
C SER A 156 -35.33 41.11 -18.01
N ALA A 157 -36.47 40.89 -18.67
CA ALA A 157 -36.74 41.02 -20.09
C ALA A 157 -36.21 42.30 -20.79
N SER A 158 -35.93 42.15 -22.08
CA SER A 158 -35.69 43.18 -23.11
C SER A 158 -34.35 43.94 -23.08
N ALA A 159 -33.31 43.36 -23.70
CA ALA A 159 -32.28 44.09 -24.45
C ALA A 159 -31.34 43.09 -25.15
N ALA A 160 -31.13 43.28 -26.45
CA ALA A 160 -30.05 42.64 -27.19
C ALA A 160 -28.72 43.26 -26.74
N ALA A 161 -27.97 42.59 -25.87
CA ALA A 161 -26.58 42.91 -25.57
C ALA A 161 -25.89 41.66 -25.02
N ALA A 162 -24.66 41.43 -25.49
CA ALA A 162 -23.78 40.30 -25.21
C ALA A 162 -24.01 39.62 -23.85
N ALA A 163 -24.50 38.38 -23.88
CA ALA A 163 -24.50 37.53 -22.70
C ALA A 163 -23.04 37.29 -22.25
N PRO A 164 -22.72 37.33 -20.95
CA PRO A 164 -21.39 36.97 -20.48
C PRO A 164 -21.12 35.52 -20.87
N TYR A 165 -20.03 35.31 -21.62
CA TYR A 165 -19.57 33.99 -22.01
C TYR A 165 -19.44 33.12 -20.75
N ARG A 166 -20.29 32.10 -20.62
CA ARG A 166 -20.09 31.06 -19.60
C ARG A 166 -18.97 30.16 -20.10
N LEU A 167 -17.81 30.28 -19.47
CA LEU A 167 -16.69 29.38 -19.71
C LEU A 167 -17.03 28.02 -19.07
N TYR A 168 -17.37 27.03 -19.88
CA TYR A 168 -17.47 25.65 -19.42
C TYR A 168 -16.11 25.00 -19.64
N LEU A 169 -15.43 24.61 -18.55
CA LEU A 169 -14.27 23.72 -18.65
C LEU A 169 -14.78 22.32 -18.99
N ILE A 170 -14.49 21.86 -20.19
CA ILE A 170 -14.69 20.47 -20.57
C ILE A 170 -13.31 19.83 -20.60
N ILE A 171 -13.05 18.95 -19.65
CA ILE A 171 -11.85 18.10 -19.62
C ILE A 171 -12.11 16.96 -20.59
N VAL A 172 -11.33 16.87 -21.65
CA VAL A 172 -11.32 15.73 -22.57
C VAL A 172 -10.18 14.79 -22.16
N ASP A 173 -10.54 13.58 -21.73
CA ASP A 173 -9.62 12.50 -21.33
C ASP A 173 -9.01 11.76 -22.53
#